data_AF-A0A2G9MB24-F1
#
_entry.id   AF-A0A2G9MB24-F1
#
_cell.length_a   1.000
_cell.length_b   1.000
_cell.length_c   1.000
_cell.angle_alpha   90.00
_cell.angle_beta   90.00
_cell.angle_gamma   90.00
#
_symmetry.space_group_name_H-M   'P 1'
#
loop_
_entity.id
_entity.type
_entity.pdbx_description
1 polymer ?
#
loop_
_entity_poly.entity_id
_entity_poly.type
_entity_poly.pdbx_seq_one_letter_code
_entity_poly.pdbx_strand_id
1 'polypeptide(L)' 'MTTITIQKEKLSKVLEDVEVLIQDVSELVDQNMLVKQRIANIQKSPEAYKTEEELDTYLKKRGVNIE' A
#
# COMPACT_ATOMS: atom_id res chain seq x y z
N MET A 1 -4.79 -11.17 21.96
CA MET A 1 -4.27 -9.96 21.28
C MET A 1 -5.28 -8.86 21.46
N THR A 2 -4.84 -7.65 21.77
CA THR A 2 -5.71 -6.47 21.89
C THR A 2 -6.07 -6.00 20.49
N THR A 3 -7.36 -6.03 20.14
CA THR A 3 -7.85 -5.55 18.84
C THR A 3 -7.90 -4.03 18.86
N ILE A 4 -7.35 -3.38 17.84
CA ILE A 4 -7.43 -1.93 17.69
C ILE A 4 -8.52 -1.63 16.67
N THR A 5 -9.61 -1.01 17.11
CA THR A 5 -10.68 -0.53 16.23
C THR A 5 -10.30 0.84 15.70
N ILE A 6 -10.21 0.96 14.38
CA ILE A 6 -9.90 2.22 13.69
C ILE A 6 -11.18 2.70 13.01
N GLN A 7 -11.51 3.97 13.17
CA GLN A 7 -12.64 4.56 12.45
C GLN A 7 -12.32 4.66 10.96
N LYS A 8 -13.21 4.12 10.11
CA LYS A 8 -13.08 4.15 8.66
C LYS A 8 -12.74 5.52 8.11
N GLU A 9 -13.41 6.56 8.59
CA GLU A 9 -13.20 7.95 8.16
C GLU A 9 -11.77 8.44 8.39
N LYS A 10 -11.16 8.06 9.53
CA LYS A 10 -9.76 8.39 9.80
C LYS A 10 -8.81 7.65 8.87
N LEU A 11 -9.13 6.39 8.57
CA LEU A 11 -8.35 5.60 7.62
C LEU A 11 -8.48 6.19 6.20
N SER A 12 -9.69 6.54 5.76
CA SER A 12 -9.95 7.18 4.47
C SER A 12 -9.17 8.49 4.32
N LYS A 13 -9.18 9.36 5.34
CA LYS A 13 -8.42 10.61 5.31
C LYS A 13 -6.92 10.36 5.18
N VAL A 14 -6.37 9.39 5.91
CA VAL A 14 -4.95 9.02 5.81
C VAL A 14 -4.63 8.49 4.41
N LEU A 15 -5.52 7.71 3.80
CA LEU A 15 -5.34 7.23 2.43
C LEU A 15 -5.36 8.37 1.42
N GLU A 16 -6.30 9.33 1.55
CA GLU A 16 -6.35 10.53 0.71
C GLU A 16 -5.08 11.37 0.83
N ASP A 17 -4.61 11.63 2.06
CA ASP A 17 -3.37 12.38 2.30
C ASP A 17 -2.15 11.68 1.66
N VAL A 18 -2.13 10.34 1.69
CA VAL A 18 -1.08 9.54 1.05
C VAL A 18 -1.19 9.59 -0.48
N GLU A 19 -2.39 9.57 -1.05
CA GLU A 19 -2.59 9.70 -2.50
C GLU A 19 -2.08 11.04 -3.02
N VAL A 20 -2.36 12.14 -2.30
CA VAL A 20 -1.83 13.47 -2.62
C VAL A 20 -0.30 13.46 -2.60
N LEU A 21 0.30 12.87 -1.56
CA LEU A 21 1.76 12.77 -1.47
C LEU A 21 2.36 11.92 -2.60
N ILE A 22 1.70 10.83 -2.98
CA ILE A 22 2.10 10.01 -4.13
C ILE A 22 2.07 10.85 -5.40
N GLN A 23 1.03 11.67 -5.59
CA GLN A 23 0.90 12.51 -6.76
C GLN A 23 1.98 13.60 -6.82
N ASP A 24 2.25 14.28 -5.72
CA ASP A 24 3.33 15.28 -5.63
C ASP A 24 4.70 14.66 -5.92
N VAL A 25 4.99 13.48 -5.35
CA VAL A 25 6.23 12.75 -5.65
C VAL A 25 6.25 12.26 -7.09
N SER A 26 5.10 11.93 -7.66
CA SER A 26 5.00 11.45 -9.04
C SER A 26 5.43 12.49 -10.06
N GLU A 27 5.19 13.78 -9.76
CA GLU A 27 5.63 14.91 -10.58
C GLU A 27 7.14 15.14 -10.49
N LEU A 28 7.76 14.75 -9.36
CA LEU A 28 9.19 14.88 -9.13
C LEU A 28 10.02 13.72 -9.70
N VAL A 29 9.38 12.63 -10.14
CA VAL A 29 10.07 11.41 -10.56
C VAL A 29 9.66 11.01 -11.97
N ASP A 30 10.64 10.61 -12.80
CA ASP A 30 10.36 10.04 -14.12
C ASP A 30 9.60 8.71 -13.98
N GLN A 31 8.28 8.78 -14.16
CA GLN A 31 7.37 7.64 -14.09
C GLN A 31 7.80 6.49 -15.02
N ASN A 32 8.40 6.80 -16.18
CA ASN A 32 8.85 5.75 -17.11
C ASN A 32 10.02 4.96 -16.54
N MET A 33 10.93 5.62 -15.83
CA MET A 33 12.05 4.97 -15.16
C MET A 33 11.58 4.11 -13.99
N LEU A 34 10.62 4.63 -13.19
CA LEU A 34 10.00 3.90 -12.09
C LEU A 34 9.28 2.64 -12.56
N VAL A 35 8.49 2.74 -13.63
CA VAL A 35 7.78 1.59 -14.23
C VAL A 35 8.78 0.54 -14.72
N LYS A 36 9.85 0.94 -15.41
CA LYS A 36 10.91 0.01 -15.85
C LYS A 36 11.60 -0.68 -14.68
N GLN A 37 11.92 0.05 -13.61
CA GLN A 37 12.47 -0.55 -12.39
C GLN A 37 11.48 -1.49 -11.71
N ARG A 38 10.20 -1.13 -11.64
CA ARG A 38 9.15 -1.97 -11.06
C ARG A 38 9.01 -3.28 -11.83
N ILE A 39 8.98 -3.24 -13.16
CA ILE A 39 8.94 -4.42 -14.03
C ILE A 39 10.18 -5.29 -13.82
N ALA A 40 11.37 -4.68 -13.78
CA ALA A 40 12.61 -5.41 -13.53
C ALA A 40 12.62 -6.08 -12.14
N ASN A 41 12.04 -5.43 -11.13
CA ASN A 41 11.91 -6.00 -9.78
C ASN A 41 10.87 -7.14 -9.74
N ILE A 42 9.75 -7.01 -10.47
CA ILE A 42 8.76 -8.08 -10.63
C ILE A 42 9.39 -9.33 -11.26
N GLN A 43 10.16 -9.13 -12.32
CA GLN A 43 10.85 -10.22 -13.01
C GLN A 43 11.92 -10.89 -12.14
N LYS A 44 12.57 -10.13 -11.25
CA LYS A 44 13.60 -10.64 -10.34
C LYS A 44 13.05 -11.32 -9.08
N SER A 45 11.84 -10.98 -8.64
CA SER A 45 11.23 -11.57 -7.44
C SER A 45 9.69 -11.56 -7.55
N PRO A 46 9.11 -12.56 -8.24
CA PRO A 46 7.66 -12.69 -8.41
C PRO A 46 6.90 -12.78 -7.08
N GLU A 47 7.55 -13.30 -6.04
CA GLU A 47 6.98 -13.56 -4.71
C GLU A 47 6.90 -12.32 -3.81
N ALA A 48 7.49 -11.19 -4.23
CA ALA A 48 7.50 -9.96 -3.44
C ALA A 48 6.17 -9.18 -3.50
N TYR A 49 5.23 -9.63 -4.32
CA TYR A 49 3.97 -8.94 -4.58
C TYR A 49 2.84 -9.73 -3.93
N LYS A 50 2.32 -9.17 -2.84
CA LYS A 50 1.19 -9.74 -2.12
C LYS A 50 -0.11 -9.35 -2.80
N THR A 51 -1.01 -10.31 -3.00
CA THR A 51 -2.39 -10.04 -3.44
C THR A 51 -3.14 -9.22 -2.40
N GLU A 52 -4.29 -8.62 -2.77
CA GLU A 52 -5.16 -7.96 -1.79
C GLU A 52 -5.58 -8.90 -0.66
N GLU A 53 -5.79 -10.19 -0.96
CA GLU A 53 -6.07 -11.24 0.01
C GLU A 53 -4.91 -11.46 1.00
N GLU A 54 -3.66 -11.42 0.52
CA GLU A 54 -2.48 -11.53 1.36
C GLU A 54 -2.24 -10.28 2.21
N LEU A 55 -2.63 -9.10 1.71
CA LEU A 55 -2.63 -7.85 2.47
C LEU A 55 -3.67 -7.90 3.59
N ASP A 56 -4.91 -8.29 3.30
CA ASP A 56 -5.98 -8.44 4.29
C ASP A 56 -5.59 -9.47 5.38
N THR A 57 -5.03 -10.60 4.97
CA THR A 57 -4.51 -11.63 5.88
C THR A 57 -3.38 -11.07 6.76
N TYR A 58 -2.48 -10.27 6.20
CA TYR A 58 -1.39 -9.62 6.94
C TYR A 58 -1.92 -8.62 7.98
N LEU A 59 -2.92 -7.81 7.63
CA LEU A 59 -3.55 -6.83 8.52
C LEU A 59 -4.31 -7.51 9.68
N LYS A 60 -5.09 -8.56 9.38
CA LYS A 60 -5.79 -9.37 10.41
C LYS A 60 -4.82 -10.02 11.40
N LYS A 61 -3.69 -10.58 10.93
CA LYS A 61 -2.64 -11.15 11.80
C LYS A 61 -2.03 -10.12 12.75
N ARG A 62 -2.04 -8.83 12.37
CA ARG A 62 -1.56 -7.71 13.19
C ARG A 62 -2.63 -7.15 14.13
N GLY A 63 -3.84 -7.75 14.16
CA GLY A 63 -4.95 -7.32 15.01
C GLY A 63 -5.65 -6.06 14.50
N VAL A 64 -5.49 -5.73 13.22
CA VAL A 64 -6.18 -4.61 12.56
C VAL A 64 -7.50 -5.13 11.99
N ASN A 65 -8.61 -4.56 12.43
CA ASN A 65 -9.93 -4.74 11.84
C ASN A 65 -10.33 -3.44 11.13
N ILE A 66 -10.76 -3.55 9.88
CA ILE A 66 -11.32 -2.45 9.09
C ILE A 66 -12.84 -2.66 9.07
N GLU A 67 -13.60 -1.77 9.71
CA GLU A 67 -15.07 -1.71 9.70
C GLU A 67 -15.53 -0.48 8.90
#